data_AF-A0A5N6L3C7-F1
#
_entry.id   AF-A0A5N6L3C7-F1
#
_cell.length_a   1.000
_cell.length_b   1.000
_cell.length_c   1.000
_cell.angle_alpha   90.00
_cell.angle_beta   90.00
_cell.angle_gamma   90.00
#
_symmetry.space_group_name_H-M   'P 1'
#
loop_
_entity.id
_entity.type
_entity.pdbx_description
1 polymer ?
#
loop_
_entity_poly.entity_id
_entity_poly.type
_entity_poly.pdbx_seq_one_letter_code
_entity_poly.pdbx_strand_id
1 'polypeptide(L)'
;MNLVVQVSCLLLWIATGSYAQNHLQHGHEQLRLGVSKPPHPLKKVAIIGAGSAGTSTAHYLSRYAAANVTIFERNSWIGGRSTTVDAYGDPSQPVELGASIFVEANLNLVQAVKDLNLTTNHLHAHDDGATGRIGIYDGSRFVYEADLAGTSYWDLAKLFWRYGLSPYRAQKLMKRVVGQLLTMYDAPIFPFTSLSQAAYDVGLTAVTAATGAQYLRENEVGDLFSNEIVQAATRVNYAQNLNEIHGLEALVCLAADNAKSVVGGNWKIFAGMAKSSTVLLDTEVHSISSKHGGSIRRGRPRRTLSSGRH
;
A
#
# COMPACT_ATOMS: atom_id res chain seq x y z
N MET A 1 -4.56 4.37 13.82
CA MET A 1 -4.51 3.04 13.16
C MET A 1 -5.75 2.22 13.48
N ASN A 2 -6.14 2.08 14.75
CA ASN A 2 -7.37 1.36 15.15
C ASN A 2 -8.66 1.93 14.53
N LEU A 3 -8.75 3.24 14.26
CA LEU A 3 -9.96 3.88 13.70
C LEU A 3 -10.29 3.38 12.29
N VAL A 4 -9.28 3.18 11.45
CA VAL A 4 -9.46 2.82 10.04
C VAL A 4 -9.80 1.33 9.91
N VAL A 5 -9.10 0.49 10.67
CA VAL A 5 -9.42 -0.94 10.81
C VAL A 5 -10.82 -1.10 11.39
N GLN A 6 -11.19 -0.34 12.43
CA GLN A 6 -12.53 -0.42 13.02
C GLN A 6 -13.64 0.16 12.16
N VAL A 7 -13.46 1.30 11.52
CA VAL A 7 -14.46 1.84 10.60
C VAL A 7 -14.67 0.86 9.43
N SER A 8 -13.60 0.20 8.95
CA SER A 8 -13.71 -0.85 7.93
C SER A 8 -14.42 -2.11 8.49
N CYS A 9 -14.06 -2.60 9.68
CA CYS A 9 -14.68 -3.76 10.31
C CYS A 9 -16.15 -3.53 10.72
N LEU A 10 -16.49 -2.35 11.24
CA LEU A 10 -17.84 -1.85 11.55
C LEU A 10 -18.73 -1.91 10.31
N LEU A 11 -18.16 -1.48 9.20
CA LEU A 11 -18.81 -1.40 7.92
C LEU A 11 -18.91 -2.77 7.21
N LEU A 12 -18.01 -3.72 7.52
CA LEU A 12 -18.07 -5.09 7.02
C LEU A 12 -19.17 -5.93 7.67
N TRP A 13 -19.43 -5.74 8.96
CA TRP A 13 -20.51 -6.42 9.68
C TRP A 13 -21.91 -6.13 9.09
N ILE A 14 -22.09 -4.91 8.56
CA ILE A 14 -23.33 -4.48 7.89
C ILE A 14 -23.56 -5.23 6.57
N ALA A 15 -22.51 -5.77 5.93
CA ALA A 15 -22.56 -6.30 4.58
C ALA A 15 -22.65 -7.84 4.51
N THR A 16 -22.66 -8.57 5.63
CA THR A 16 -22.71 -10.04 5.63
C THR A 16 -24.12 -10.56 5.94
N GLY A 17 -24.96 -10.62 4.90
CA GLY A 17 -25.81 -11.79 4.68
C GLY A 17 -24.96 -12.83 3.95
N SER A 18 -24.92 -14.06 4.47
CA SER A 18 -24.14 -15.22 4.00
C SER A 18 -23.76 -15.19 2.52
N TYR A 19 -22.47 -15.23 2.20
CA TYR A 19 -22.03 -15.80 0.94
C TYR A 19 -20.77 -16.65 1.10
N ALA A 20 -20.92 -17.89 0.64
CA ALA A 20 -19.99 -18.98 0.75
C ALA A 20 -18.67 -18.69 0.02
N GLN A 21 -17.57 -19.08 0.67
CA GLN A 21 -16.33 -19.43 0.00
C GLN A 21 -16.63 -20.46 -1.08
N ASN A 22 -16.29 -20.14 -2.34
CA ASN A 22 -16.02 -21.18 -3.31
C ASN A 22 -15.09 -20.71 -4.43
N HIS A 23 -14.18 -21.64 -4.76
CA HIS A 23 -13.33 -21.76 -5.94
C HIS A 23 -12.10 -20.84 -6.07
N LEU A 24 -10.98 -21.33 -5.54
CA LEU A 24 -9.73 -21.40 -6.31
C LEU A 24 -9.38 -22.88 -6.48
N GLN A 25 -9.89 -23.49 -7.55
CA GLN A 25 -9.44 -24.81 -7.99
C GLN A 25 -8.15 -24.66 -8.79
N HIS A 26 -7.20 -25.52 -8.45
CA HIS A 26 -5.88 -25.67 -9.05
C HIS A 26 -5.91 -25.70 -10.58
N GLY A 27 -5.25 -24.73 -11.21
CA GLY A 27 -4.61 -24.92 -12.50
C GLY A 27 -3.27 -25.63 -12.30
N HIS A 28 -3.11 -26.82 -12.84
CA HIS A 28 -1.83 -27.50 -12.93
C HIS A 28 -0.92 -26.72 -13.89
N GLU A 29 -0.02 -25.89 -13.37
CA GLU A 29 1.07 -25.36 -14.16
C GLU A 29 2.17 -26.42 -14.27
N GLN A 30 2.42 -26.88 -15.49
CA GLN A 30 3.45 -27.87 -15.80
C GLN A 30 4.83 -27.23 -15.54
N LEU A 31 5.58 -27.74 -14.55
CA LEU A 31 6.97 -27.36 -14.30
C LEU A 31 7.81 -27.56 -15.56
N ARG A 32 8.26 -26.47 -16.18
CA ARG A 32 9.28 -26.53 -17.24
C ARG A 32 10.61 -26.97 -16.64
N LEU A 33 10.98 -28.22 -16.89
CA LEU A 33 12.34 -28.72 -16.69
C LEU A 33 13.28 -28.04 -17.71
N GLY A 34 14.34 -27.39 -17.20
CA GLY A 34 15.50 -26.98 -17.97
C GLY A 34 15.89 -25.51 -17.80
N VAL A 35 16.68 -25.20 -16.76
CA VAL A 35 17.53 -24.00 -16.80
C VAL A 35 18.67 -24.31 -17.76
N SER A 36 18.43 -24.10 -19.05
CA SER A 36 19.53 -23.84 -19.97
C SER A 36 20.16 -22.52 -19.56
N LYS A 37 21.48 -22.53 -19.33
CA LYS A 37 22.30 -21.33 -19.12
C LYS A 37 21.93 -20.30 -20.20
N PRO A 38 21.53 -19.06 -19.86
CA PRO A 38 21.09 -18.11 -20.86
C PRO A 38 22.23 -17.88 -21.89
N PRO A 39 21.93 -17.93 -23.19
CA PRO A 39 22.93 -17.87 -24.27
C PRO A 39 23.62 -16.50 -24.41
N HIS A 40 23.28 -15.53 -23.57
CA HIS A 40 23.81 -14.17 -23.58
C HIS A 40 24.24 -13.73 -22.18
N PRO A 41 25.29 -12.88 -22.05
CA PRO A 41 25.65 -12.31 -20.77
C PRO A 41 24.45 -11.58 -20.16
N LEU A 42 24.22 -11.80 -18.86
CA LEU A 42 23.10 -11.22 -18.13
C LEU A 42 23.08 -9.70 -18.34
N LYS A 43 21.91 -9.15 -18.66
CA LYS A 43 21.75 -7.69 -18.75
C LYS A 43 22.10 -7.08 -17.40
N LYS A 44 23.01 -6.10 -17.40
CA LYS A 44 23.38 -5.33 -16.21
C LYS A 44 22.36 -4.22 -16.00
N VAL A 45 21.76 -4.16 -14.82
CA VAL A 45 20.74 -3.17 -14.46
C VAL A 45 21.20 -2.43 -13.21
N ALA A 46 21.22 -1.10 -13.29
CA ALA A 46 21.42 -0.23 -12.14
C ALA A 46 20.06 0.29 -11.66
N ILE A 47 19.78 0.15 -10.36
CA ILE A 47 18.57 0.66 -9.70
C ILE A 47 19.00 1.73 -8.69
N ILE A 48 18.29 2.85 -8.67
CA ILE A 48 18.56 3.96 -7.75
C ILE A 48 17.47 3.97 -6.69
N GLY A 49 17.86 3.73 -5.43
CA GLY A 49 17.00 3.63 -4.26
C GLY A 49 16.70 2.18 -3.87
N ALA A 50 16.96 1.83 -2.61
CA ALA A 50 16.62 0.56 -1.97
C ALA A 50 15.31 0.65 -1.16
N GLY A 51 14.36 1.47 -1.61
CA GLY A 51 12.98 1.45 -1.11
C GLY A 51 12.13 0.38 -1.79
N SER A 52 10.83 0.35 -1.45
CA SER A 52 9.88 -0.67 -1.94
C SER A 52 9.90 -0.92 -3.45
N ALA A 53 9.92 0.16 -4.25
CA ALA A 53 9.96 0.05 -5.71
C ALA A 53 11.28 -0.53 -6.23
N GLY A 54 12.42 -0.09 -5.68
CA GLY A 54 13.73 -0.53 -6.14
C GLY A 54 14.03 -1.99 -5.78
N THR A 55 13.74 -2.39 -4.54
CA THR A 55 13.97 -3.77 -4.10
C THR A 55 13.01 -4.75 -4.76
N SER A 56 11.74 -4.39 -4.99
CA SER A 56 10.80 -5.25 -5.72
C SER A 56 11.19 -5.38 -7.20
N THR A 57 11.61 -4.29 -7.85
CA THR A 57 12.12 -4.33 -9.23
C THR A 57 13.33 -5.26 -9.33
N ALA A 58 14.30 -5.11 -8.43
CA ALA A 58 15.45 -6.00 -8.31
C ALA A 58 15.03 -7.47 -8.18
N HIS A 59 14.15 -7.77 -7.22
CA HIS A 59 13.68 -9.12 -6.96
C HIS A 59 13.04 -9.78 -8.18
N TYR A 60 12.12 -9.08 -8.86
CA TYR A 60 11.42 -9.63 -10.01
C TYR A 60 12.28 -9.70 -11.27
N LEU A 61 13.21 -8.75 -11.49
CA LEU A 61 14.18 -8.84 -12.58
C LEU A 61 15.12 -10.04 -12.42
N SER A 62 15.60 -10.29 -11.20
CA SER A 62 16.44 -11.46 -10.90
C SER A 62 15.64 -12.75 -11.09
N ARG A 63 14.36 -12.79 -10.71
CA ARG A 63 13.50 -13.98 -10.80
C ARG A 63 13.05 -14.32 -12.22
N TYR A 64 12.66 -13.32 -13.01
CA TYR A 64 11.97 -13.55 -14.29
C TYR A 64 12.78 -13.16 -15.53
N ALA A 65 13.82 -12.33 -15.38
CA ALA A 65 14.60 -11.81 -16.51
C ALA A 65 16.09 -12.17 -16.47
N ALA A 66 16.54 -12.93 -15.45
CA ALA A 66 17.94 -13.29 -15.24
C ALA A 66 18.88 -12.08 -15.43
N ALA A 67 18.61 -10.98 -14.71
CA ALA A 67 19.41 -9.76 -14.76
C ALA A 67 20.49 -9.74 -13.67
N ASN A 68 21.63 -9.11 -13.95
CA ASN A 68 22.62 -8.77 -12.93
C ASN A 68 22.32 -7.35 -12.42
N VAL A 69 21.76 -7.27 -11.21
CA VAL A 69 21.21 -6.04 -10.65
C VAL A 69 22.12 -5.46 -9.58
N THR A 70 22.40 -4.15 -9.67
CA THR A 70 23.06 -3.37 -8.62
C THR A 70 22.13 -2.25 -8.17
N ILE A 71 21.86 -2.17 -6.86
CA ILE A 71 21.05 -1.13 -6.22
C ILE A 71 21.98 -0.13 -5.55
N PHE A 72 21.80 1.17 -5.84
CA PHE A 72 22.50 2.27 -5.20
C PHE A 72 21.54 2.99 -4.26
N GLU A 73 21.87 3.06 -2.98
CA GLU A 73 21.05 3.69 -1.95
C GLU A 73 21.87 4.73 -1.19
N ARG A 74 21.30 5.92 -1.01
CA ARG A 74 21.98 7.04 -0.35
C ARG A 74 22.06 6.86 1.17
N ASN A 75 21.10 6.14 1.76
CA ASN A 75 21.04 5.90 3.19
C ASN A 75 21.88 4.67 3.57
N SER A 76 22.14 4.53 4.87
CA SER A 76 22.79 3.35 5.45
C SER A 76 21.83 2.19 5.71
N TRP A 77 20.59 2.25 5.21
CA TRP A 77 19.56 1.23 5.41
C TRP A 77 18.70 1.00 4.16
N ILE A 78 18.05 -0.18 4.13
CA ILE A 78 17.09 -0.61 3.10
C ILE A 78 15.67 -0.40 3.61
N GLY A 79 14.71 -0.14 2.70
CA GLY A 79 13.28 -0.03 3.00
C GLY A 79 12.70 1.36 2.72
N GLY A 80 13.54 2.38 2.66
CA GLY A 80 13.15 3.75 2.35
C GLY A 80 12.13 4.29 3.35
N ARG A 81 10.87 4.47 2.91
CA ARG A 81 9.74 4.94 3.74
C ARG A 81 9.15 3.87 4.66
N SER A 82 9.56 2.62 4.52
CA SER A 82 9.27 1.56 5.48
C SER A 82 10.52 1.32 6.31
N THR A 83 10.46 1.71 7.58
CA THR A 83 11.58 1.61 8.53
C THR A 83 11.03 1.67 9.95
N THR A 84 11.80 1.16 10.89
CA THR A 84 11.45 1.11 12.30
C THR A 84 12.43 1.92 13.15
N VAL A 85 11.94 2.42 14.27
CA VAL A 85 12.77 2.91 15.38
C VAL A 85 12.42 2.17 16.65
N ASP A 86 13.37 2.05 17.56
CA ASP A 86 13.18 1.37 18.82
C ASP A 86 12.52 2.32 19.83
N ALA A 87 11.29 2.01 20.25
CA ALA A 87 10.59 2.80 21.25
C ALA A 87 11.40 2.79 22.55
N TYR A 88 11.59 3.98 23.15
CA TYR A 88 12.38 4.16 24.38
C TYR A 88 13.83 3.64 24.28
N GLY A 89 14.37 3.45 23.07
CA GLY A 89 15.68 2.86 22.86
C GLY A 89 15.75 1.35 23.16
N ASP A 90 14.61 0.66 23.21
CA ASP A 90 14.52 -0.78 23.45
C ASP A 90 14.34 -1.55 22.12
N PRO A 91 15.34 -2.31 21.66
CA PRO A 91 15.27 -3.07 20.40
C PRO A 91 14.18 -4.15 20.36
N SER A 92 13.60 -4.50 21.51
CA SER A 92 12.45 -5.42 21.57
C SER A 92 11.12 -4.74 21.21
N GLN A 93 11.11 -3.40 21.10
CA GLN A 93 9.92 -2.59 20.81
C GLN A 93 10.09 -1.75 19.53
N PRO A 94 10.29 -2.39 18.36
CA PRO A 94 10.38 -1.67 17.10
C PRO A 94 9.02 -1.07 16.71
N VAL A 95 9.02 0.22 16.40
CA VAL A 95 7.84 0.98 15.96
C VAL A 95 8.04 1.45 14.53
N GLU A 96 7.06 1.20 13.69
CA GLU A 96 7.04 1.63 12.29
C GLU A 96 6.95 3.15 12.18
N LEU A 97 7.84 3.75 11.38
CA LEU A 97 7.78 5.17 11.00
C LEU A 97 6.94 5.41 9.75
N GLY A 98 6.62 4.36 8.99
CA GLY A 98 5.83 4.44 7.77
C GLY A 98 5.55 3.06 7.20
N ALA A 99 4.57 2.96 6.28
CA ALA A 99 4.11 1.69 5.72
C ALA A 99 3.83 0.64 6.82
N SER A 100 3.13 1.04 7.89
CA SER A 100 2.98 0.25 9.10
C SER A 100 2.12 -1.01 8.93
N ILE A 101 1.27 -1.03 7.90
CA ILE A 101 0.33 -2.12 7.65
C ILE A 101 0.20 -2.43 6.15
N PHE A 102 -0.20 -3.65 5.85
CA PHE A 102 -0.70 -4.08 4.55
C PHE A 102 -1.89 -5.02 4.75
N VAL A 103 -2.74 -5.16 3.73
CA VAL A 103 -3.95 -6.00 3.78
C VAL A 103 -3.88 -7.13 2.75
N GLU A 104 -4.81 -8.08 2.81
CA GLU A 104 -4.86 -9.20 1.86
C GLU A 104 -4.96 -8.75 0.39
N ALA A 105 -5.60 -7.61 0.12
CA ALA A 105 -5.67 -7.03 -1.21
C ALA A 105 -4.30 -6.59 -1.76
N ASN A 106 -3.26 -6.47 -0.92
CA ASN A 106 -1.90 -6.19 -1.35
C ASN A 106 -1.17 -7.48 -1.77
N LEU A 107 -1.65 -8.09 -2.86
CA LEU A 107 -1.21 -9.42 -3.33
C LEU A 107 0.32 -9.57 -3.39
N ASN A 108 1.03 -8.57 -3.92
CA ASN A 108 2.49 -8.60 -4.02
C ASN A 108 3.20 -8.64 -2.66
N LEU A 109 2.71 -7.88 -1.67
CA LEU A 109 3.30 -7.86 -0.33
C LEU A 109 2.99 -9.16 0.42
N VAL A 110 1.75 -9.64 0.32
CA VAL A 110 1.32 -10.91 0.92
C VAL A 110 2.12 -12.08 0.35
N GLN A 111 2.30 -12.13 -0.97
CA GLN A 111 3.10 -13.18 -1.60
C GLN A 111 4.57 -13.08 -1.18
N ALA A 112 5.14 -11.86 -1.12
CA ALA A 112 6.53 -11.69 -0.70
C ALA A 112 6.78 -12.13 0.73
N VAL A 113 5.86 -11.85 1.66
CA VAL A 113 5.93 -12.33 3.05
C VAL A 113 5.96 -13.85 3.10
N LYS A 114 5.12 -14.53 2.31
CA LYS A 114 5.10 -15.99 2.20
C LYS A 114 6.41 -16.55 1.62
N ASP A 115 6.85 -16.00 0.48
CA ASP A 115 8.06 -16.44 -0.23
C ASP A 115 9.33 -16.24 0.62
N LEU A 116 9.35 -15.19 1.45
CA LEU A 116 10.46 -14.88 2.36
C LEU A 116 10.34 -15.57 3.73
N ASN A 117 9.28 -16.35 3.96
CA ASN A 117 8.97 -17.01 5.22
C ASN A 117 9.00 -16.04 6.43
N LEU A 118 8.39 -14.87 6.26
CA LEU A 118 8.30 -13.84 7.30
C LEU A 118 7.07 -14.07 8.18
N THR A 119 7.26 -14.01 9.50
CA THR A 119 6.15 -14.05 10.46
C THR A 119 5.40 -12.73 10.47
N THR A 120 4.07 -12.79 10.48
CA THR A 120 3.19 -11.61 10.56
C THR A 120 2.37 -11.61 11.84
N ASN A 121 2.18 -10.41 12.39
CA ASN A 121 1.12 -10.14 13.35
C ASN A 121 -0.14 -9.73 12.58
N HIS A 122 -1.29 -10.24 13.01
CA HIS A 122 -2.57 -9.71 12.56
C HIS A 122 -2.96 -8.56 13.47
N LEU A 123 -3.32 -7.43 12.89
CA LEU A 123 -3.93 -6.34 13.62
C LEU A 123 -5.44 -6.59 13.63
N HIS A 124 -5.88 -7.48 14.52
CA HIS A 124 -7.30 -7.57 14.78
C HIS A 124 -7.73 -6.34 15.59
N ALA A 125 -8.87 -5.76 15.23
CA ALA A 125 -9.51 -4.72 16.04
C ALA A 125 -9.86 -5.21 17.47
N HIS A 126 -9.72 -6.52 17.75
CA HIS A 126 -10.25 -7.19 18.92
C HIS A 126 -9.27 -8.09 19.71
N ASP A 127 -8.01 -8.31 19.28
CA ASP A 127 -7.19 -9.39 19.91
C ASP A 127 -6.47 -9.05 21.22
N ASP A 128 -6.35 -7.79 21.61
CA ASP A 128 -5.44 -7.46 22.73
C ASP A 128 -6.18 -7.13 24.03
N GLY A 129 -7.33 -7.75 24.32
CA GLY A 129 -8.10 -7.47 25.54
C GLY A 129 -8.37 -5.95 25.75
N ALA A 130 -8.29 -5.17 24.67
CA ALA A 130 -8.17 -3.74 24.71
C ALA A 130 -9.55 -3.14 24.98
N THR A 131 -9.83 -2.89 26.24
CA THR A 131 -11.02 -2.18 26.71
C THR A 131 -10.82 -0.68 26.52
N GLY A 132 -11.04 -0.21 25.29
CA GLY A 132 -10.96 1.23 24.98
C GLY A 132 -12.09 1.68 24.07
N ARG A 133 -12.23 3.00 23.90
CA ARG A 133 -13.15 3.62 22.95
C ARG A 133 -12.34 4.33 21.88
N ILE A 134 -12.81 4.26 20.65
CA ILE A 134 -12.33 5.11 19.57
C ILE A 134 -13.30 6.26 19.37
N GLY A 135 -12.78 7.44 19.03
CA GLY A 135 -13.59 8.61 18.79
C GLY A 135 -13.04 9.48 17.66
N ILE A 136 -13.94 10.17 16.96
CA ILE A 136 -13.61 11.21 15.99
C ILE A 136 -13.99 12.55 16.60
N TYR A 137 -13.01 13.42 16.77
CA TYR A 137 -13.16 14.76 17.37
C TYR A 137 -13.11 15.84 16.28
N ASP A 138 -14.11 16.71 16.24
CA ASP A 138 -14.23 17.77 15.22
C ASP A 138 -13.53 19.10 15.61
N GLY A 139 -12.84 19.12 16.76
CA GLY A 139 -12.28 20.34 17.34
C GLY A 139 -13.15 20.94 18.45
N SER A 140 -14.39 20.49 18.59
CA SER A 140 -15.32 20.94 19.65
C SER A 140 -15.94 19.78 20.43
N ARG A 141 -16.33 18.69 19.76
CA ARG A 141 -16.97 17.52 20.36
C ARG A 141 -16.58 16.24 19.61
N PHE A 142 -16.86 15.10 20.25
CA PHE A 142 -16.83 13.82 19.55
C PHE A 142 -18.08 13.67 18.68
N VAL A 143 -17.89 13.48 17.37
CA VAL A 143 -18.96 13.29 16.38
C VAL A 143 -19.26 11.82 16.12
N TYR A 144 -18.31 10.94 16.46
CA TYR A 144 -18.45 9.51 16.39
C TYR A 144 -17.65 8.88 17.53
N GLU A 145 -18.19 7.85 18.17
CA GLU A 145 -17.49 7.02 19.14
C GLU A 145 -17.90 5.56 18.96
N ALA A 146 -16.96 4.63 19.12
CA ALA A 146 -17.23 3.19 19.10
C ALA A 146 -16.33 2.44 20.08
N ASP A 147 -16.82 1.33 20.61
CA ASP A 147 -16.05 0.47 21.51
C ASP A 147 -15.02 -0.39 20.74
N LEU A 148 -13.82 -0.52 21.29
CA LEU A 148 -12.78 -1.42 20.79
C LEU A 148 -13.13 -2.90 20.99
N ALA A 149 -14.02 -3.20 21.95
CA ALA A 149 -14.40 -4.57 22.32
C ALA A 149 -15.42 -5.23 21.36
N GLY A 150 -16.04 -4.48 20.47
CA GLY A 150 -17.07 -5.01 19.56
C GLY A 150 -18.06 -3.94 19.13
N THR A 151 -18.59 -4.08 17.91
CA THR A 151 -19.72 -3.26 17.47
C THR A 151 -21.02 -3.88 17.99
N SER A 152 -21.78 -3.15 18.81
CA SER A 152 -23.13 -3.55 19.18
C SER A 152 -24.13 -3.22 18.07
N TYR A 153 -25.25 -3.95 17.99
CA TYR A 153 -26.39 -3.57 17.13
C TYR A 153 -26.85 -2.13 17.38
N TRP A 154 -26.67 -1.64 18.61
CA TRP A 154 -26.95 -0.25 18.96
C TRP A 154 -26.01 0.77 18.30
N ASP A 155 -24.74 0.41 18.11
CA ASP A 155 -23.77 1.30 17.45
C ASP A 155 -24.04 1.39 15.95
N LEU A 156 -24.45 0.27 15.34
CA LEU A 156 -24.96 0.24 13.97
C LEU A 156 -26.21 1.11 13.82
N ALA A 157 -27.18 0.98 14.74
CA ALA A 157 -28.38 1.81 14.71
C ALA A 157 -28.06 3.30 14.82
N LYS A 158 -27.15 3.70 15.72
CA LYS A 158 -26.68 5.10 15.83
C LYS A 158 -25.98 5.58 14.55
N LEU A 159 -25.17 4.72 13.93
CA LEU A 159 -24.48 5.01 12.67
C LEU A 159 -25.49 5.30 11.56
N PHE A 160 -26.47 4.42 11.37
CA PHE A 160 -27.52 4.60 10.34
C PHE A 160 -28.46 5.77 10.66
N TRP A 161 -28.77 6.00 11.94
CA TRP A 161 -29.58 7.13 12.36
C TRP A 161 -28.93 8.47 12.02
N ARG A 162 -27.61 8.59 12.25
CA ARG A 162 -26.87 9.83 11.97
C ARG A 162 -26.53 10.00 10.49
N TYR A 163 -26.09 8.93 9.83
CA TYR A 163 -25.48 9.01 8.50
C TYR A 163 -26.37 8.47 7.37
N GLY A 164 -27.58 7.98 7.70
CA GLY A 164 -28.47 7.33 6.74
C GLY A 164 -27.80 6.12 6.08
N LEU A 165 -28.06 5.90 4.79
CA LEU A 165 -27.48 4.80 4.01
C LEU A 165 -26.03 5.05 3.55
N SER A 166 -25.43 6.19 3.88
CA SER A 166 -24.07 6.55 3.46
C SER A 166 -23.01 5.51 3.85
N PRO A 167 -23.01 4.93 5.06
CA PRO A 167 -22.07 3.87 5.45
C PRO A 167 -22.13 2.66 4.51
N TYR A 168 -23.34 2.17 4.24
CA TYR A 168 -23.58 1.03 3.34
C TYR A 168 -23.16 1.36 1.89
N ARG A 169 -23.54 2.54 1.38
CA ARG A 169 -23.17 3.00 0.03
C ARG A 169 -21.67 3.12 -0.13
N ALA A 170 -20.96 3.70 0.84
CA ALA A 170 -19.51 3.84 0.82
C ALA A 170 -18.81 2.47 0.78
N GLN A 171 -19.28 1.48 1.53
CA GLN A 171 -18.75 0.12 1.46
C GLN A 171 -18.97 -0.55 0.12
N LYS A 172 -20.20 -0.49 -0.39
CA LYS A 172 -20.54 -1.07 -1.68
C LYS A 172 -19.70 -0.45 -2.80
N LEU A 173 -19.51 0.87 -2.74
CA LEU A 173 -18.66 1.64 -3.63
C LEU A 173 -17.19 1.22 -3.52
N MET A 174 -16.65 1.15 -2.30
CA MET A 174 -15.28 0.71 -2.04
C MET A 174 -15.03 -0.70 -2.59
N LYS A 175 -15.87 -1.67 -2.25
CA LYS A 175 -15.72 -3.07 -2.71
C LYS A 175 -15.72 -3.18 -4.23
N ARG A 176 -16.60 -2.42 -4.90
CA ARG A 176 -16.65 -2.37 -6.37
C ARG A 176 -15.34 -1.81 -6.94
N VAL A 177 -14.87 -0.67 -6.45
CA VAL A 177 -13.67 0.00 -6.97
C VAL A 177 -12.40 -0.82 -6.68
N VAL A 178 -12.27 -1.39 -5.48
CA VAL A 178 -11.16 -2.30 -5.15
C VAL A 178 -11.21 -3.56 -6.01
N GLY A 179 -12.41 -4.10 -6.27
CA GLY A 179 -12.58 -5.21 -7.22
C GLY A 179 -12.06 -4.88 -8.62
N GLN A 180 -12.41 -3.72 -9.16
CA GLN A 180 -11.88 -3.22 -10.45
C GLN A 180 -10.36 -3.02 -10.43
N LEU A 181 -9.79 -2.58 -9.31
CA LEU A 181 -8.34 -2.49 -9.17
C LEU A 181 -7.67 -3.87 -9.21
N LEU A 182 -8.27 -4.87 -8.56
CA LEU A 182 -7.70 -6.21 -8.50
C LEU A 182 -7.75 -6.93 -9.84
N THR A 183 -8.74 -6.67 -10.71
CA THR A 183 -8.76 -7.25 -12.07
C THR A 183 -7.60 -6.77 -12.94
N MET A 184 -6.87 -5.71 -12.56
CA MET A 184 -5.64 -5.31 -13.25
C MET A 184 -4.50 -6.33 -13.14
N TYR A 185 -4.59 -7.28 -12.19
CA TYR A 185 -3.61 -8.36 -12.03
C TYR A 185 -3.95 -9.61 -12.85
N ASP A 186 -5.16 -9.69 -13.41
CA ASP A 186 -5.66 -10.86 -14.12
C ASP A 186 -5.54 -10.70 -15.65
N ALA A 187 -5.42 -11.83 -16.36
CA ALA A 187 -5.60 -11.83 -17.80
C ALA A 187 -7.05 -11.48 -18.17
N PRO A 188 -7.31 -10.71 -19.25
CA PRO A 188 -6.36 -10.26 -20.26
C PRO A 188 -5.70 -8.90 -19.96
N ILE A 189 -6.00 -8.27 -18.81
CA ILE A 189 -5.47 -6.93 -18.48
C ILE A 189 -3.97 -7.00 -18.20
N PHE A 190 -3.54 -7.99 -17.43
CA PHE A 190 -2.13 -8.25 -17.17
C PHE A 190 -1.57 -9.27 -18.18
N PRO A 191 -0.37 -9.05 -18.76
CA PRO A 191 0.49 -7.87 -18.59
C PRO A 191 0.03 -6.67 -19.44
N PHE A 192 -0.08 -5.49 -18.83
CA PHE A 192 -0.37 -4.25 -19.56
C PHE A 192 0.91 -3.52 -19.98
N THR A 193 0.90 -2.94 -21.18
CA THR A 193 1.99 -2.07 -21.68
C THR A 193 1.77 -0.59 -21.34
N SER A 194 0.54 -0.21 -21.02
CA SER A 194 0.16 1.14 -20.60
C SER A 194 -0.72 1.06 -19.36
N LEU A 195 -0.22 1.63 -18.26
CA LEU A 195 -0.98 1.72 -17.01
C LEU A 195 -2.27 2.54 -17.20
N SER A 196 -2.21 3.61 -17.99
CA SER A 196 -3.37 4.45 -18.29
C SER A 196 -4.45 3.67 -19.06
N GLN A 197 -4.05 2.83 -20.01
CA GLN A 197 -4.99 2.00 -20.76
C GLN A 197 -5.59 0.92 -19.85
N ALA A 198 -4.78 0.23 -19.05
CA ALA A 198 -5.28 -0.77 -18.12
C ALA A 198 -6.27 -0.19 -17.11
N ALA A 199 -5.97 0.98 -16.54
CA ALA A 199 -6.88 1.70 -15.64
C ALA A 199 -8.17 2.13 -16.34
N TYR A 200 -8.12 2.51 -17.61
CA TYR A 200 -9.30 2.79 -18.42
C TYR A 200 -10.14 1.52 -18.65
N ASP A 201 -9.50 0.43 -19.05
CA ASP A 201 -10.16 -0.85 -19.37
C ASP A 201 -10.90 -1.44 -18.17
N VAL A 202 -10.37 -1.28 -16.95
CA VAL A 202 -11.04 -1.73 -15.72
C VAL A 202 -12.02 -0.70 -15.15
N GLY A 203 -12.17 0.47 -15.78
CA GLY A 203 -13.13 1.50 -15.38
C GLY A 203 -12.70 2.33 -14.17
N LEU A 204 -11.39 2.53 -13.96
CA LEU A 204 -10.85 3.34 -12.86
C LEU A 204 -10.62 4.82 -13.22
N THR A 205 -10.86 5.23 -14.47
CA THR A 205 -10.60 6.61 -14.91
C THR A 205 -11.42 7.64 -14.13
N ALA A 206 -12.73 7.41 -13.94
CA ALA A 206 -13.58 8.38 -13.24
C ALA A 206 -13.15 8.57 -11.77
N VAL A 207 -12.89 7.46 -11.07
CA VAL A 207 -12.51 7.45 -9.65
C VAL A 207 -11.10 8.01 -9.39
N THR A 208 -10.23 8.03 -10.40
CA THR A 208 -8.89 8.63 -10.30
C THR A 208 -8.85 10.08 -10.80
N ALA A 209 -9.82 10.50 -11.63
CA ALA A 209 -9.92 11.86 -12.14
C ALA A 209 -10.69 12.82 -11.22
N ALA A 210 -11.58 12.30 -10.36
CA ALA A 210 -12.34 13.08 -9.39
C ALA A 210 -11.67 13.11 -8.01
N THR A 211 -11.94 14.17 -7.23
CA THR A 211 -11.57 14.21 -5.81
C THR A 211 -12.40 13.19 -5.01
N GLY A 212 -11.91 12.78 -3.84
CA GLY A 212 -12.64 11.93 -2.92
C GLY A 212 -14.02 12.48 -2.60
N ALA A 213 -14.11 13.77 -2.31
CA ALA A 213 -15.38 14.44 -2.02
C ALA A 213 -16.37 14.40 -3.20
N GLN A 214 -15.89 14.71 -4.42
CA GLN A 214 -16.72 14.67 -5.63
C GLN A 214 -17.23 13.26 -5.89
N TYR A 215 -16.32 12.28 -5.90
CA TYR A 215 -16.66 10.91 -6.25
C TYR A 215 -17.60 10.25 -5.24
N LEU A 216 -17.43 10.54 -3.93
CA LEU A 216 -18.35 10.09 -2.89
C LEU A 216 -19.75 10.67 -3.08
N ARG A 217 -19.86 11.98 -3.34
CA ARG A 217 -21.14 12.66 -3.54
C ARG A 217 -21.88 12.14 -4.77
N GLU A 218 -21.18 11.97 -5.89
CA GLU A 218 -21.73 11.42 -7.14
C GLU A 218 -22.24 9.98 -6.98
N ASN A 219 -21.71 9.25 -6.00
CA ASN A 219 -22.15 7.90 -5.65
C ASN A 219 -23.08 7.87 -4.41
N GLU A 220 -23.77 8.98 -4.15
CA GLU A 220 -24.81 9.12 -3.12
C GLU A 220 -24.32 8.89 -1.67
N VAL A 221 -23.03 9.04 -1.40
CA VAL A 221 -22.47 9.05 -0.05
C VAL A 221 -22.59 10.46 0.51
N GLY A 222 -23.42 10.63 1.54
CA GLY A 222 -23.77 11.95 2.08
C GLY A 222 -22.57 12.71 2.67
N ASP A 223 -22.58 14.03 2.51
CA ASP A 223 -21.48 14.91 2.92
C ASP A 223 -21.15 14.79 4.42
N LEU A 224 -22.16 14.56 5.28
CA LEU A 224 -21.93 14.40 6.73
C LEU A 224 -21.05 13.17 7.02
N PHE A 225 -21.37 12.02 6.42
CA PHE A 225 -20.57 10.81 6.58
C PHE A 225 -19.17 10.97 5.95
N SER A 226 -19.11 11.58 4.77
CA SER A 226 -17.84 11.88 4.11
C SER A 226 -16.94 12.75 4.98
N ASN A 227 -17.45 13.85 5.54
CA ASN A 227 -16.67 14.81 6.33
C ASN A 227 -16.32 14.33 7.74
N GLU A 228 -17.17 13.53 8.39
CA GLU A 228 -16.88 13.05 9.74
C GLU A 228 -16.08 11.75 9.71
N ILE A 229 -16.44 10.78 8.86
CA ILE A 229 -15.84 9.44 8.86
C ILE A 229 -14.72 9.31 7.83
N VAL A 230 -15.03 9.53 6.54
CA VAL A 230 -14.06 9.26 5.46
C VAL A 230 -12.91 10.27 5.47
N GLN A 231 -13.19 11.53 5.82
CA GLN A 231 -12.16 12.56 5.97
C GLN A 231 -11.20 12.26 7.12
N ALA A 232 -11.70 11.72 8.23
CA ALA A 232 -10.83 11.29 9.33
C ALA A 232 -9.92 10.13 8.89
N ALA A 233 -10.48 9.14 8.19
CA ALA A 233 -9.72 8.01 7.66
C ALA A 233 -8.64 8.42 6.64
N THR A 234 -8.97 9.31 5.69
CA THR A 234 -8.01 9.80 4.69
C THR A 234 -6.88 10.62 5.31
N ARG A 235 -7.16 11.45 6.33
CA ARG A 235 -6.10 12.16 7.07
C ARG A 235 -5.18 11.23 7.84
N VAL A 236 -5.73 10.18 8.46
CA VAL A 236 -4.93 9.20 9.19
C VAL A 236 -3.99 8.41 8.26
N ASN A 237 -4.44 8.06 7.05
CA ASN A 237 -3.65 7.24 6.13
C ASN A 237 -2.71 8.06 5.24
N TYR A 238 -3.15 9.24 4.79
CA TYR A 238 -2.49 9.98 3.70
C TYR A 238 -2.20 11.44 4.04
N ALA A 239 -2.64 11.92 5.21
CA ALA A 239 -2.54 13.33 5.60
C ALA A 239 -3.17 14.30 4.57
N GLN A 240 -4.19 13.85 3.84
CA GLN A 240 -4.85 14.63 2.78
C GLN A 240 -6.35 14.80 3.02
N ASN A 241 -6.87 15.91 2.51
CA ASN A 241 -8.30 16.22 2.57
C ASN A 241 -9.07 15.53 1.43
N LEU A 242 -10.37 15.27 1.62
CA LEU A 242 -11.24 14.68 0.60
C LEU A 242 -11.35 15.55 -0.67
N ASN A 243 -11.18 16.86 -0.53
CA ASN A 243 -11.17 17.80 -1.66
C ASN A 243 -9.86 17.78 -2.45
N GLU A 244 -8.83 17.08 -1.96
CA GLU A 244 -7.49 17.07 -2.54
C GLU A 244 -7.06 15.67 -2.98
N ILE A 245 -7.36 14.64 -2.17
CA ILE A 245 -7.08 13.25 -2.49
C ILE A 245 -8.03 12.76 -3.58
N HIS A 246 -7.57 11.90 -4.48
CA HIS A 246 -8.42 11.34 -5.53
C HIS A 246 -9.38 10.26 -4.99
N GLY A 247 -10.47 10.00 -5.71
CA GLY A 247 -11.52 9.05 -5.30
C GLY A 247 -11.02 7.64 -4.98
N LEU A 248 -10.05 7.13 -5.74
CA LEU A 248 -9.52 5.77 -5.52
C LEU A 248 -8.84 5.65 -4.15
N GLU A 249 -7.94 6.57 -3.78
CA GLU A 249 -7.28 6.55 -2.47
C GLU A 249 -8.28 6.84 -1.33
N ALA A 250 -9.26 7.73 -1.57
CA ALA A 250 -10.34 7.98 -0.62
C ALA A 250 -11.16 6.72 -0.31
N LEU A 251 -11.33 5.80 -1.27
CA LEU A 251 -12.04 4.55 -1.07
C LEU A 251 -11.16 3.44 -0.51
N VAL A 252 -9.90 3.34 -0.97
CA VAL A 252 -8.93 2.38 -0.46
C VAL A 252 -8.67 2.60 1.04
N CYS A 253 -8.80 3.83 1.55
CA CYS A 253 -8.69 4.08 2.99
C CYS A 253 -9.76 3.38 3.84
N LEU A 254 -10.85 2.90 3.23
CA LEU A 254 -11.93 2.14 3.86
C LEU A 254 -11.79 0.62 3.68
N ALA A 255 -10.71 0.16 3.04
CA ALA A 255 -10.45 -1.24 2.70
C ALA A 255 -9.39 -1.86 3.65
N ALA A 256 -9.57 -1.70 4.96
CA ALA A 256 -8.56 -2.08 5.96
C ALA A 256 -8.73 -3.49 6.54
N ASP A 257 -9.48 -4.37 5.86
CA ASP A 257 -9.76 -5.71 6.37
C ASP A 257 -8.51 -6.57 6.46
N ASN A 258 -8.40 -7.30 7.58
CA ASN A 258 -7.29 -8.22 7.84
C ASN A 258 -5.92 -7.54 7.70
N ALA A 259 -5.77 -6.33 8.24
CA ALA A 259 -4.50 -5.63 8.27
C ALA A 259 -3.43 -6.46 9.01
N LYS A 260 -2.23 -6.49 8.43
CA LYS A 260 -1.08 -7.25 8.93
C LYS A 260 0.16 -6.37 9.00
N SER A 261 1.08 -6.77 9.85
CA SER A 261 2.45 -6.27 9.89
C SER A 261 3.44 -7.42 10.07
N VAL A 262 4.66 -7.26 9.59
CA VAL A 262 5.74 -8.23 9.79
C VAL A 262 6.32 -8.04 11.18
N VAL A 263 6.54 -9.15 11.89
CA VAL A 263 7.17 -9.14 13.21
C VAL A 263 8.54 -8.47 13.13
N GLY A 264 8.70 -7.38 13.88
CA GLY A 264 9.92 -6.58 13.94
C GLY A 264 10.19 -5.71 12.71
N GLY A 265 9.19 -5.46 11.86
CA GLY A 265 9.24 -4.41 10.83
C GLY A 265 8.96 -4.89 9.40
N ASN A 266 8.09 -4.17 8.71
CA ASN A 266 7.72 -4.35 7.30
C ASN A 266 8.89 -4.08 6.35
N TRP A 267 9.89 -3.31 6.77
CA TRP A 267 11.12 -3.10 6.00
C TRP A 267 11.83 -4.42 5.66
N LYS A 268 11.64 -5.47 6.47
CA LYS A 268 12.17 -6.82 6.23
C LYS A 268 11.69 -7.44 4.93
N ILE A 269 10.51 -7.07 4.43
CA ILE A 269 10.03 -7.49 3.10
C ILE A 269 11.00 -6.97 2.04
N PHE A 270 11.33 -5.69 2.10
CA PHE A 270 12.18 -5.01 1.12
C PHE A 270 13.65 -5.44 1.25
N ALA A 271 14.14 -5.62 2.48
CA ALA A 271 15.46 -6.20 2.71
C ALA A 271 15.56 -7.64 2.18
N GLY A 272 14.50 -8.45 2.34
CA GLY A 272 14.42 -9.79 1.78
C GLY A 272 14.45 -9.79 0.25
N MET A 273 13.68 -8.91 -0.39
CA MET A 273 13.68 -8.74 -1.85
C MET A 273 15.06 -8.35 -2.41
N ALA A 274 15.79 -7.49 -1.68
CA ALA A 274 17.10 -6.98 -2.08
C ALA A 274 18.21 -8.06 -2.10
N LYS A 275 18.05 -9.19 -1.41
CA LYS A 275 19.06 -10.28 -1.33
C LYS A 275 19.46 -10.87 -2.68
N SER A 276 18.62 -10.69 -3.69
CA SER A 276 18.84 -11.16 -5.06
C SER A 276 19.73 -10.23 -5.91
N SER A 277 20.30 -9.18 -5.31
CA SER A 277 21.04 -8.11 -5.99
C SER A 277 22.27 -7.68 -5.18
N THR A 278 23.23 -7.03 -5.84
CA THR A 278 24.26 -6.28 -5.12
C THR A 278 23.67 -4.96 -4.63
N VAL A 279 23.83 -4.63 -3.35
CA VAL A 279 23.34 -3.38 -2.77
C VAL A 279 24.52 -2.56 -2.28
N LEU A 280 24.60 -1.31 -2.72
CA LEU A 280 25.59 -0.33 -2.32
C LEU A 280 24.87 0.77 -1.51
N LEU A 281 25.00 0.67 -0.18
CA LEU A 281 24.51 1.67 0.77
C LEU A 281 25.46 2.86 0.82
N ASP A 282 25.02 3.96 1.43
CA ASP A 282 25.79 5.21 1.55
C ASP A 282 26.35 5.71 0.20
N THR A 283 25.65 5.39 -0.89
CA THR A 283 26.06 5.66 -2.27
C THR A 283 25.00 6.49 -2.97
N GLU A 284 25.11 7.82 -2.80
CA GLU A 284 24.21 8.76 -3.46
C GLU A 284 24.55 8.92 -4.94
N VAL A 285 23.52 8.77 -5.80
CA VAL A 285 23.65 9.01 -7.24
C VAL A 285 23.34 10.47 -7.54
N HIS A 286 24.36 11.26 -7.85
CA HIS A 286 24.21 12.69 -8.14
C HIS A 286 23.84 13.01 -9.60
N SER A 287 24.17 12.14 -10.56
CA SER A 287 23.89 12.39 -11.98
C SER A 287 23.78 11.11 -12.80
N ILE A 288 23.01 11.18 -13.88
CA ILE A 288 22.85 10.11 -14.87
C ILE A 288 23.11 10.73 -16.25
N SER A 289 23.92 10.08 -17.07
CA SER A 289 24.20 10.53 -18.44
C SER A 289 24.14 9.37 -19.43
N SER A 290 23.65 9.63 -20.65
CA SER A 290 23.69 8.67 -21.74
C SER A 290 25.06 8.72 -22.42
N LYS A 291 25.68 7.57 -22.64
CA LYS A 291 26.93 7.46 -23.42
C LYS A 291 26.75 7.78 -24.91
N HIS A 292 25.52 7.74 -25.43
CA HIS A 292 25.24 7.96 -26.85
C HIS A 292 24.50 9.28 -27.06
N GLY A 293 25.18 10.43 -26.92
CA GLY A 293 24.87 11.75 -27.52
C GLY A 293 23.49 12.42 -27.30
N GLY A 294 22.47 11.70 -26.84
CA GLY A 294 21.14 12.20 -26.56
C GLY A 294 21.09 12.70 -25.13
N SER A 295 21.26 14.00 -24.97
CA SER A 295 21.06 14.67 -23.68
C SER A 295 19.62 14.48 -23.21
N ILE A 296 19.42 13.72 -22.13
CA ILE A 296 18.24 13.90 -21.29
C ILE A 296 18.46 15.20 -20.53
N ARG A 297 18.02 16.32 -21.11
CA ARG A 297 18.03 17.63 -20.46
C ARG A 297 16.97 17.67 -19.37
N ARG A 298 17.37 17.78 -18.09
CA ARG A 298 16.68 18.64 -17.11
C ARG A 298 17.68 19.25 -16.13
N GLY A 299 17.66 20.60 -16.05
CA GLY A 299 18.20 21.43 -14.96
C GLY A 299 19.69 21.81 -15.05
N ARG A 300 19.99 23.10 -15.17
CA ARG A 300 21.36 23.68 -15.27
C ARG A 300 22.17 23.62 -13.95
N PRO A 301 23.51 23.74 -14.02
CA PRO A 301 24.45 23.40 -12.96
C PRO A 301 24.97 24.60 -12.15
N ARG A 302 25.52 24.34 -10.94
CA ARG A 302 26.61 25.06 -10.23
C ARG A 302 26.95 24.22 -8.97
N ARG A 303 28.19 23.99 -8.53
CA ARG A 303 29.52 24.61 -8.75
C ARG A 303 30.60 23.52 -8.61
N THR A 304 31.67 23.66 -9.40
CA THR A 304 32.98 23.01 -9.23
C THR A 304 33.65 23.39 -7.91
N LEU A 305 34.24 22.41 -7.23
CA LEU A 305 35.26 22.63 -6.19
C LEU A 305 36.63 22.34 -6.79
N SER A 306 37.46 23.38 -6.87
CA SER A 306 38.89 23.28 -7.18
C SER A 306 39.62 22.70 -5.96
N SER A 307 40.48 21.72 -6.19
CA SER A 307 41.50 21.32 -5.24
C SER A 307 42.53 22.44 -5.08
N GLY A 308 42.60 23.03 -3.89
CA GLY A 308 43.75 23.79 -3.43
C GLY A 308 44.49 22.95 -2.39
N ARG A 309 45.73 22.56 -2.70
CA ARG A 309 46.69 22.15 -1.68
C ARG A 309 47.13 23.42 -0.94
N HIS A 310 47.06 23.40 0.39
CA HIS A 310 48.15 23.70 1.31
C HIS A 310 47.80 23.13 2.67
#